data_AF-A0AAX1ZZ43-F1
#
_entry.id   AF-A0AAX1ZZ43-F1
#
_cell.length_a   1.000
_cell.length_b   1.000
_cell.length_c   1.000
_cell.angle_alpha   90.00
_cell.angle_beta   90.00
_cell.angle_gamma   90.00
#
_symmetry.space_group_name_H-M   'P 1'
#
loop_
_entity.id
_entity.type
_entity.pdbx_description
1 polymer ?
#
loop_
_entity_poly.entity_id
_entity_poly.type
_entity_poly.pdbx_seq_one_letter_code
_entity_poly.pdbx_strand_id
1 'polypeptide(L)'
;MRKFRERDVIAIKFYCCQTYFPCVYCHEEHGCGKHAVWPKERFYERAVLCGVCQTELTIEQYMTGDYHCPHCNAAFNPGCQLHAHYYFEV
;
A
#
# COMPACT_ATOMS: atom_id res chain seq x y z
N MET A 1 5.54 -19.51 6.96
CA MET A 1 4.30 -19.48 6.15
C MET A 1 3.76 -18.06 6.18
N ARG A 2 3.70 -17.35 5.04
CA ARG A 2 3.14 -15.99 4.96
C ARG A 2 1.65 -16.08 5.33
N LYS A 3 1.21 -15.41 6.40
CA LYS A 3 -0.17 -15.45 6.87
C LYS A 3 -0.92 -14.22 6.37
N PHE A 4 -1.46 -14.31 5.16
CA PHE A 4 -2.43 -13.33 4.67
C PHE A 4 -3.73 -13.48 5.47
N ARG A 5 -4.29 -12.37 5.92
CA ARG A 5 -5.57 -12.25 6.60
C ARG A 5 -6.62 -11.74 5.62
N GLU A 6 -7.89 -11.96 5.95
CA GLU A 6 -9.04 -11.46 5.17
C GLU A 6 -9.03 -9.94 4.93
N ARG A 7 -8.25 -9.18 5.73
CA ARG A 7 -8.09 -7.72 5.62
C ARG A 7 -6.82 -7.27 4.89
N ASP A 8 -5.99 -8.20 4.40
CA ASP A 8 -4.80 -7.89 3.58
C ASP A 8 -5.21 -7.65 2.14
N VAL A 9 -6.09 -6.67 1.95
CA VAL A 9 -6.77 -6.37 0.69
C VAL A 9 -6.21 -5.11 0.02
N ILE A 10 -5.02 -4.65 0.40
CA ILE A 10 -4.36 -3.50 -0.24
C ILE A 10 -3.12 -3.96 -1.01
N ALA A 11 -2.90 -3.35 -2.16
CA ALA A 11 -1.63 -3.42 -2.88
C ALA A 11 -1.02 -2.02 -2.98
N ILE A 12 0.30 -1.93 -2.88
CA ILE A 12 1.03 -0.67 -2.89
C ILE A 12 1.84 -0.58 -4.18
N LYS A 13 1.71 0.54 -4.90
CA LYS A 13 2.54 0.90 -6.05
C LYS A 13 3.90 1.30 -5.52
N PHE A 14 4.95 0.54 -5.80
CA PHE A 14 6.29 0.85 -5.29
C PHE A 14 6.90 2.02 -6.04
N TYR A 15 7.50 2.97 -5.31
CA TYR A 15 8.04 4.18 -5.92
C TYR A 15 9.14 3.89 -6.96
N CYS A 16 9.97 2.88 -6.70
CA CYS A 16 11.10 2.50 -7.55
C CYS A 16 10.72 1.99 -8.95
N CYS A 17 9.56 1.36 -9.12
CA CYS A 17 9.18 0.71 -10.38
C CYS A 17 7.74 0.98 -10.84
N GLN A 18 6.95 1.67 -10.03
CA GLN A 18 5.54 1.98 -10.30
C GLN A 18 4.66 0.72 -10.48
N THR A 19 5.09 -0.41 -9.92
CA THR A 19 4.35 -1.69 -9.95
C THR A 19 3.71 -1.98 -8.60
N TYR A 20 2.51 -2.54 -8.62
CA TYR A 20 1.78 -2.94 -7.42
C TYR A 20 2.25 -4.26 -6.85
N PHE A 21 2.50 -4.28 -5.54
CA PHE A 21 2.74 -5.51 -4.78
C PHE A 21 1.96 -5.48 -3.47
N PRO A 22 1.52 -6.65 -2.96
CA PRO A 22 0.79 -6.72 -1.69
C PRO A 22 1.67 -6.45 -0.46
N CYS A 23 3.00 -6.62 -0.58
CA CYS A 23 3.95 -6.30 0.49
C CYS A 23 5.40 -6.13 -0.02
N VAL A 24 6.28 -5.61 0.83
CA VAL A 24 7.74 -5.47 0.58
C VAL A 24 8.40 -6.78 0.16
N TYR A 25 8.09 -7.90 0.81
CA TYR A 25 8.70 -9.18 0.48
C TYR A 25 8.29 -9.71 -0.90
N CYS A 26 7.06 -9.46 -1.34
CA CYS A 26 6.65 -9.83 -2.71
C CYS A 26 7.37 -8.96 -3.75
N HIS A 27 7.61 -7.69 -3.42
CA HIS A 27 8.41 -6.81 -4.26
C HIS A 27 9.90 -7.22 -4.26
N GLU A 28 10.48 -7.65 -3.14
CA GLU A 28 11.86 -8.15 -3.12
C GLU A 28 12.03 -9.41 -3.99
N GLU A 29 11.03 -10.29 -4.00
CA GLU A 29 11.06 -11.57 -4.72
C GLU A 29 10.82 -11.42 -6.23
N HIS A 30 9.93 -10.50 -6.63
CA HIS A 30 9.44 -10.40 -8.01
C HIS A 30 9.54 -8.99 -8.62
N GLY A 31 9.96 -8.01 -7.83
CA GLY A 31 10.04 -6.62 -8.24
C GLY A 31 11.33 -6.29 -8.99
N CYS A 32 11.63 -5.01 -9.04
CA CYS A 32 12.70 -4.48 -9.89
C CYS A 32 14.12 -4.60 -9.27
N GLY A 33 14.26 -5.21 -8.09
CA GLY A 33 15.51 -5.30 -7.35
C GLY A 33 15.99 -3.96 -6.74
N LYS A 34 15.18 -2.89 -6.78
CA LYS A 34 15.50 -1.59 -6.18
C LYS A 34 14.52 -1.24 -5.08
N HIS A 35 14.96 -0.48 -4.09
CA HIS A 35 14.08 0.02 -3.04
C HIS A 35 14.09 1.55 -3.01
N ALA A 36 12.90 2.14 -3.02
CA ALA A 36 12.71 3.56 -2.82
C ALA A 36 11.29 3.78 -2.24
N VAL A 37 11.15 4.76 -1.37
CA VAL A 37 9.89 5.13 -0.73
C VAL A 37 9.28 6.36 -1.41
N TRP A 38 7.97 6.49 -1.36
CA TRP A 38 7.31 7.71 -1.83
C TRP A 38 7.68 8.89 -0.92
N PRO A 39 8.16 10.00 -1.50
CA PRO A 39 8.47 11.19 -0.74
C PRO A 39 7.18 11.85 -0.24
N LYS A 40 7.26 12.48 0.94
CA LYS A 40 6.09 13.05 1.62
C LYS A 40 5.37 14.09 0.77
N GLU A 41 6.12 14.87 0.00
CA GLU A 41 5.58 15.90 -0.90
C GLU A 41 4.70 15.32 -2.02
N ARG A 42 4.73 14.00 -2.23
CA ARG A 42 3.95 13.30 -3.27
C ARG A 42 2.83 12.44 -2.71
N PHE A 43 2.41 12.64 -1.45
CA PHE A 43 1.33 11.83 -0.86
C PHE A 43 -0.05 12.04 -1.50
N TYR A 44 -0.20 13.06 -2.34
CA TYR A 44 -1.37 13.25 -3.20
C TYR A 44 -1.46 12.24 -4.36
N GLU A 45 -0.39 11.48 -4.63
CA GLU A 45 -0.35 10.51 -5.72
C GLU A 45 -1.14 9.24 -5.41
N ARG A 46 -1.76 8.68 -6.45
CA ARG A 46 -2.49 7.40 -6.39
C ARG A 46 -1.51 6.22 -6.39
N ALA A 47 -1.26 5.68 -5.21
CA ALA A 47 -0.28 4.61 -5.02
C ALA A 47 -0.78 3.45 -4.15
N VAL A 48 -2.03 3.47 -3.70
CA VAL A 48 -2.62 2.37 -2.91
C VAL A 48 -3.85 1.86 -3.63
N LEU A 49 -3.88 0.58 -3.97
CA LEU A 49 -5.00 -0.06 -4.64
C LEU A 49 -5.83 -0.85 -3.62
N CYS A 50 -7.13 -0.58 -3.58
CA CYS A 50 -8.07 -1.42 -2.85
C CYS A 50 -8.38 -2.68 -3.66
N GLY A 51 -7.99 -3.85 -3.18
CA GLY A 51 -8.27 -5.14 -3.80
C GLY A 51 -9.74 -5.55 -3.81
N VAL A 52 -10.61 -4.89 -3.01
CA VAL A 52 -12.05 -5.16 -2.99
C VAL A 52 -12.78 -4.44 -4.11
N CYS A 53 -12.63 -3.11 -4.21
CA CYS A 53 -13.35 -2.31 -5.20
C CYS A 53 -12.48 -1.81 -6.36
N GLN A 54 -11.20 -2.18 -6.39
CA GLN A 54 -10.21 -1.80 -7.40
C GLN A 54 -9.96 -0.29 -7.51
N THR A 55 -10.41 0.51 -6.54
CA THR A 55 -10.14 1.94 -6.52
C THR A 55 -8.70 2.22 -6.10
N GLU A 56 -8.01 3.04 -6.88
CA GLU A 56 -6.73 3.63 -6.49
C GLU A 56 -6.95 4.83 -5.58
N LEU A 57 -6.47 4.71 -4.34
CA LEU A 57 -6.44 5.73 -3.32
C LEU A 57 -5.14 6.51 -3.39
N THR A 58 -5.19 7.79 -3.02
CA THR A 58 -3.97 8.53 -2.72
C THR A 58 -3.32 7.99 -1.45
N ILE A 59 -2.01 8.21 -1.30
CA ILE A 59 -1.29 7.83 -0.08
C ILE A 59 -1.92 8.54 1.13
N GLU A 60 -2.25 9.83 0.99
CA GLU A 60 -2.92 10.60 2.04
C GLU A 60 -4.27 10.00 2.45
N GLN A 61 -5.11 9.60 1.49
CA GLN A 61 -6.39 8.94 1.77
C GLN A 61 -6.20 7.61 2.51
N TYR A 62 -5.17 6.83 2.14
CA TYR A 62 -4.86 5.59 2.83
C TYR A 62 -4.35 5.83 4.27
N MET A 63 -3.47 6.82 4.46
CA MET A 63 -2.84 7.11 5.75
C MET A 63 -3.81 7.74 6.76
N THR A 64 -4.85 8.43 6.29
CA THR A 64 -5.84 9.10 7.15
C THR A 64 -7.20 8.41 7.20
N GLY A 65 -7.42 7.37 6.37
CA GLY A 65 -8.73 6.72 6.18
C GLY A 65 -9.14 5.69 7.25
N ASP A 66 -8.61 5.77 8.48
CA ASP A 66 -8.97 4.90 9.62
C ASP A 66 -9.06 3.39 9.29
N TYR A 67 -8.12 2.90 8.47
CA TYR A 67 -8.06 1.52 8.01
C TYR A 67 -9.30 1.05 7.23
N HIS A 68 -9.99 1.94 6.52
CA HIS A 68 -11.10 1.60 5.63
C HIS A 68 -10.91 2.20 4.25
N CYS A 69 -11.43 1.52 3.23
CA CYS A 69 -11.53 2.12 1.90
C CYS A 69 -12.59 3.23 1.92
N PRO A 70 -12.28 4.49 1.56
CA PRO A 70 -13.26 5.57 1.54
C PRO A 70 -14.33 5.41 0.44
N HIS A 71 -14.15 4.46 -0.49
CA HIS A 71 -15.08 4.20 -1.58
C HIS A 71 -16.04 3.04 -1.32
N CYS A 72 -15.56 1.93 -0.76
CA CYS A 72 -16.38 0.73 -0.54
C CYS A 72 -16.51 0.31 0.93
N ASN A 73 -15.88 1.06 1.85
CA ASN A 73 -15.85 0.79 3.28
C ASN A 73 -15.27 -0.58 3.67
N ALA A 74 -14.54 -1.25 2.77
CA ALA A 74 -13.82 -2.47 3.11
C ALA A 74 -12.76 -2.18 4.18
N ALA A 75 -12.73 -3.03 5.22
CA ALA A 75 -11.74 -2.92 6.28
C ALA A 75 -10.37 -3.41 5.83
N PHE A 76 -9.34 -2.60 6.07
CA PHE A 76 -7.94 -2.92 5.88
C PHE A 76 -7.35 -3.50 7.17
N ASN A 77 -6.21 -4.17 7.04
CA ASN A 77 -5.47 -4.69 8.18
C ASN A 77 -4.71 -3.53 8.86
N PRO A 78 -5.02 -3.17 10.12
CA PRO A 78 -4.29 -2.09 10.80
C PRO A 78 -2.80 -2.36 10.99
N GLY A 79 -2.40 -3.64 11.02
CA GLY A 79 -1.01 -4.03 11.08
C GLY A 79 -0.18 -3.60 9.86
N CYS A 80 -0.83 -3.26 8.73
CA CYS A 80 -0.11 -2.75 7.55
C CYS A 80 0.56 -1.39 7.80
N GLN A 81 0.07 -0.60 8.76
CA GLN A 81 0.70 0.68 9.13
C GLN A 81 2.09 0.48 9.76
N LEU A 82 2.33 -0.65 10.44
CA LEU A 82 3.66 -0.97 10.98
C LEU A 82 4.73 -1.09 9.88
N HIS A 83 4.31 -1.31 8.64
CA HIS A 83 5.18 -1.43 7.48
C HIS A 83 5.22 -0.17 6.62
N ALA A 84 4.57 0.92 7.02
CA ALA A 84 4.47 2.14 6.21
C ALA A 84 5.83 2.69 5.79
N HIS A 85 6.84 2.61 6.66
CA HIS A 85 8.21 3.06 6.41
C HIS A 85 8.93 2.32 5.26
N TYR A 86 8.44 1.14 4.83
CA TYR A 86 8.95 0.45 3.64
C TYR A 86 8.39 1.02 2.32
N TYR A 87 7.38 1.87 2.40
CA TYR A 87 6.66 2.37 1.23
C TYR A 87 6.63 3.90 1.15
N PHE A 88 6.62 4.57 2.30
CA PHE A 88 6.34 5.99 2.46
C PHE A 88 7.36 6.63 3.40
N GLU A 89 7.71 7.88 3.15
CA GLU A 89 8.50 8.71 4.07
C GLU A 89 7.66 9.12 5.29
N VAL A 90 7.99 8.60 6.48
CA VAL A 90 7.24 8.77 7.74
C VAL A 90 8.13 9.00 8.95
#